data_AF-A0A2H0VTT2-F1
#
_entry.id   AF-A0A2H0VTT2-F1
#
_cell.length_a   1.000
_cell.length_b   1.000
_cell.length_c   1.000
_cell.angle_alpha   90.00
_cell.angle_beta   90.00
_cell.angle_gamma   90.00
#
_symmetry.space_group_name_H-M   'P 1'
#
loop_
_entity.id
_entity.type
_entity.pdbx_description
1 polymer ?
#
loop_
_entity_poly.entity_id
_entity_poly.type
_entity_poly.pdbx_seq_one_letter_code
_entity_poly.pdbx_strand_id
1 'polypeptide(L)'
;MRNNTIIVNPINRDIFFTSLSNHFLAGFGKKEVKKIHKTEKTISAIKIIKYLPSILIKPPGYFDSNQTYISLFYLLFSCKLVRKYPREVVNKYSFNPYSKIFPQLFVREKERIKDALGAANTIEHVGSTAVPSLGGKGIIDIAIAVNKADLDLVTQQLTRLGYEFRPTFSTKDRYYFIIYLPDPEEGTRRYHVHLTYPESNEWKKLIGFRDYLRTHPEMAHEYAEIKKKAASEANQDGKKYRALKEYFFEKVSARIILIQ
;
A
#
# COMPACT_ATOMS: atom_id res chain seq x y z
N MET A 1 -24.77 45.55 -18.36
CA MET A 1 -24.25 45.40 -19.74
C MET A 1 -22.76 45.05 -19.60
N ARG A 2 -22.18 43.95 -20.07
CA ARG A 2 -22.57 42.83 -20.94
C ARG A 2 -21.94 41.56 -20.36
N ASN A 3 -22.73 40.48 -20.26
CA ASN A 3 -22.23 39.12 -20.07
C ASN A 3 -21.49 38.70 -21.34
N ASN A 4 -20.19 38.45 -21.26
CA ASN A 4 -19.47 37.74 -22.31
C ASN A 4 -19.48 36.25 -21.98
N THR A 5 -20.62 35.62 -22.26
CA THR A 5 -20.74 34.16 -22.34
C THR A 5 -20.00 33.71 -23.60
N ILE A 6 -18.82 33.12 -23.45
CA ILE A 6 -18.17 32.41 -24.56
C ILE A 6 -18.83 31.03 -24.65
N ILE A 7 -19.75 30.87 -25.60
CA ILE A 7 -20.28 29.57 -26.00
C ILE A 7 -19.20 28.89 -26.83
N VAL A 8 -18.52 27.89 -26.26
CA VAL A 8 -17.56 27.08 -27.01
C VAL A 8 -18.29 25.87 -27.60
N ASN A 9 -18.52 25.95 -28.92
CA ASN A 9 -19.07 24.89 -29.77
C ASN A 9 -18.13 23.63 -29.74
N PRO A 10 -18.61 22.38 -29.91
CA PRO A 10 -17.81 21.15 -29.73
C PRO A 10 -16.66 20.90 -30.71
N ILE A 11 -16.26 21.90 -31.52
CA ILE A 11 -15.36 21.71 -32.67
C ILE A 11 -13.88 22.01 -32.35
N ASN A 12 -13.52 22.48 -31.15
CA ASN A 12 -12.12 22.78 -30.83
C ASN A 12 -11.60 22.12 -29.54
N ARG A 13 -11.69 20.77 -29.50
CA ARG A 13 -11.02 19.94 -28.47
C ARG A 13 -9.52 20.25 -28.38
N ASP A 14 -8.86 20.47 -29.50
CA ASP A 14 -7.39 20.65 -29.54
C ASP A 14 -6.93 21.96 -28.89
N ILE A 15 -7.74 23.02 -28.93
CA ILE A 15 -7.40 24.32 -28.30
C ILE A 15 -7.44 24.22 -26.76
N PHE A 16 -8.40 23.48 -26.20
CA PHE A 16 -8.52 23.31 -24.75
C PHE A 16 -7.36 22.49 -24.16
N PHE A 17 -6.93 21.44 -24.86
CA PHE A 17 -5.78 20.62 -24.45
C PHE A 17 -4.45 21.34 -24.60
N THR A 18 -4.30 22.17 -25.64
CA THR A 18 -3.10 22.99 -25.84
C THR A 18 -2.97 24.05 -24.74
N SER A 19 -4.10 24.62 -24.29
CA SER A 19 -4.13 25.55 -23.16
C SER A 19 -3.75 24.86 -21.83
N LEU A 20 -4.25 23.65 -21.58
CA LEU A 20 -3.96 22.90 -20.35
C LEU A 20 -2.49 22.43 -20.29
N SER A 21 -1.92 21.98 -21.42
CA SER A 21 -0.50 21.64 -21.51
C SER A 21 0.39 22.87 -21.32
N ASN A 22 -0.01 24.02 -21.87
CA ASN A 22 0.76 25.25 -21.74
C ASN A 22 0.69 25.82 -20.32
N HIS A 23 -0.45 25.72 -19.62
CA HIS A 23 -0.56 26.09 -18.20
C HIS A 23 0.24 25.14 -17.29
N PHE A 24 0.21 23.83 -17.56
CA PHE A 24 0.99 22.84 -16.83
C PHE A 24 2.51 23.03 -16.99
N LEU A 25 2.95 23.51 -18.16
CA LEU A 25 4.37 23.77 -18.46
C LEU A 25 4.83 25.20 -18.12
N ALA A 26 3.92 26.17 -17.99
CA ALA A 26 4.25 27.55 -17.64
C ALA A 26 4.78 27.71 -16.20
N GLY A 27 4.52 26.73 -15.32
CA GLY A 27 5.05 26.67 -13.97
C GLY A 27 6.49 26.14 -13.86
N PHE A 28 7.09 25.68 -14.97
CA PHE A 28 8.43 25.09 -14.98
C PHE A 28 9.42 25.95 -15.80
N GLY A 29 10.64 26.12 -15.31
CA GLY A 29 11.66 26.89 -16.02
C GLY A 29 12.02 26.27 -17.38
N LYS A 30 12.43 27.07 -18.37
CA LYS A 30 12.75 26.60 -19.75
C LYS A 30 13.73 25.40 -19.82
N LYS A 31 14.59 25.22 -18.81
CA LYS A 31 15.49 24.06 -18.68
C LYS A 31 14.78 22.78 -18.19
N GLU A 32 13.78 22.90 -17.33
CA GLU A 32 12.98 21.79 -16.81
C GLU A 32 12.01 21.27 -17.87
N VAL A 33 11.39 22.17 -18.65
CA VAL A 33 10.49 21.82 -19.76
C VAL A 33 11.19 20.97 -20.83
N LYS A 34 12.47 21.26 -21.15
CA LYS A 34 13.29 20.43 -22.06
C LYS A 34 13.61 19.05 -21.49
N LYS A 35 13.70 18.90 -20.16
CA LYS A 35 13.94 17.62 -19.48
C LYS A 35 12.66 16.77 -19.43
N ILE A 36 11.50 17.41 -19.25
CA ILE A 36 10.16 16.80 -19.22
C ILE A 36 9.72 16.30 -20.60
N HIS A 37 10.04 17.02 -21.69
CA HIS A 37 9.76 16.57 -23.07
C HIS A 37 10.53 15.31 -23.47
N LYS A 38 11.65 15.00 -22.80
CA LYS A 38 12.50 13.85 -23.12
C LYS A 38 12.09 12.55 -22.44
N THR A 39 11.19 12.59 -21.47
CA THR A 39 10.69 11.38 -20.79
C THR A 39 9.40 10.90 -21.44
N GLU A 40 9.43 9.68 -22.01
CA GLU A 40 8.25 8.95 -22.55
C GLU A 40 7.06 8.89 -21.56
N LYS A 41 7.32 9.12 -20.28
CA LYS A 41 6.34 9.20 -19.17
C LYS A 41 5.27 10.29 -19.36
N THR A 42 5.61 11.45 -19.94
CA THR A 42 4.66 12.58 -20.10
C THR A 42 3.72 12.38 -21.29
N ILE A 43 4.23 11.79 -22.38
CA ILE A 43 3.46 11.49 -23.59
C ILE A 43 2.40 10.40 -23.30
N SER A 44 2.71 9.44 -22.43
CA SER A 44 1.74 8.42 -22.00
C SER A 44 0.62 9.00 -21.14
N ALA A 45 0.93 9.94 -20.23
CA ALA A 45 -0.09 10.59 -19.40
C ALA A 45 -1.10 11.41 -20.24
N ILE A 46 -0.61 12.13 -21.25
CA ILE A 46 -1.46 12.91 -22.17
C ILE A 46 -2.34 11.98 -23.04
N LYS A 47 -1.82 10.84 -23.50
CA LYS A 47 -2.62 9.85 -24.24
C LYS A 47 -3.76 9.29 -23.39
N ILE A 48 -3.55 9.04 -22.09
CA ILE A 48 -4.57 8.49 -21.17
C ILE A 48 -5.75 9.46 -21.00
N ILE A 49 -5.49 10.77 -20.94
CA ILE A 49 -6.54 11.80 -20.80
C ILE A 49 -7.51 11.81 -21.99
N LYS A 50 -7.03 11.48 -23.20
CA LYS A 50 -7.86 11.42 -24.42
C LYS A 50 -8.93 10.32 -24.41
N TYR A 51 -8.80 9.33 -23.53
CA TYR A 51 -9.68 8.15 -23.46
C TYR A 51 -10.62 8.12 -22.24
N LEU A 52 -10.66 9.18 -21.42
CA LEU A 52 -11.64 9.27 -20.33
C LEU A 52 -13.05 9.52 -20.88
N PRO A 53 -14.07 8.74 -20.48
CA PRO A 53 -15.46 9.01 -20.85
C PRO A 53 -15.91 10.33 -20.23
N SER A 54 -16.77 11.06 -20.95
CA SER A 54 -17.23 12.44 -20.72
C SER A 54 -17.95 12.73 -19.38
N ILE A 55 -17.94 11.80 -18.42
CA ILE A 55 -18.87 11.78 -17.28
C ILE A 55 -18.38 12.59 -16.06
N LEU A 56 -17.14 13.11 -16.06
CA LEU A 56 -16.58 13.80 -14.88
C LEU A 56 -16.04 15.20 -15.20
N ILE A 57 -16.85 16.01 -15.87
CA ILE A 57 -16.64 17.46 -15.91
C ILE A 57 -17.90 18.13 -15.36
N LYS A 58 -17.94 18.34 -14.04
CA LYS A 58 -18.87 19.33 -13.47
C LYS A 58 -18.37 20.74 -13.83
N PRO A 59 -19.27 21.71 -14.03
CA PRO A 59 -18.90 23.05 -14.48
C PRO A 59 -17.95 23.75 -13.48
N PRO A 60 -17.07 24.65 -13.97
CA PRO A 60 -16.03 25.27 -13.17
C PRO A 60 -16.66 26.26 -12.19
N GLY A 61 -16.42 26.05 -10.90
CA GLY A 61 -16.90 26.92 -9.83
C GLY A 61 -16.73 26.36 -8.43
N TYR A 62 -16.29 25.10 -8.27
CA TYR A 62 -16.30 24.44 -6.96
C TYR A 62 -15.16 23.44 -6.78
N PHE A 63 -13.90 23.83 -6.99
CA PHE A 63 -12.78 22.96 -6.63
C PHE A 63 -11.55 23.75 -6.17
N ASP A 64 -11.17 23.55 -4.91
CA ASP A 64 -9.86 23.86 -4.36
C ASP A 64 -8.81 22.99 -5.07
N SER A 65 -7.78 23.63 -5.64
CA SER A 65 -6.84 23.03 -6.58
C SER A 65 -6.19 21.74 -6.09
N ASN A 66 -6.03 21.54 -4.78
CA ASN A 66 -5.37 20.34 -4.24
C ASN A 66 -6.28 19.09 -4.17
N GLN A 67 -7.61 19.24 -4.04
CA GLN A 67 -8.53 18.10 -3.94
C GLN A 67 -8.83 17.44 -5.30
N THR A 68 -8.75 18.21 -6.38
CA THR A 68 -9.04 17.75 -7.75
C THR A 68 -7.95 16.83 -8.28
N TYR A 69 -6.68 17.13 -8.01
CA TYR A 69 -5.55 16.28 -8.42
C TYR A 69 -5.60 14.92 -7.74
N ILE A 70 -5.94 14.90 -6.45
CA ILE A 70 -6.11 13.65 -5.70
C ILE A 70 -7.27 12.86 -6.31
N SER A 71 -8.40 13.49 -6.61
CA SER A 71 -9.58 12.82 -7.17
C SER A 71 -9.34 12.25 -8.58
N LEU A 72 -8.63 12.97 -9.46
CA LEU A 72 -8.26 12.47 -10.79
C LEU A 72 -7.24 11.32 -10.70
N PHE A 73 -6.31 11.40 -9.74
CA PHE A 73 -5.32 10.35 -9.49
C PHE A 73 -6.00 9.05 -8.99
N TYR A 74 -6.97 9.17 -8.08
CA TYR A 74 -7.79 8.06 -7.61
C TYR A 74 -8.70 7.48 -8.69
N LEU A 75 -9.26 8.31 -9.58
CA LEU A 75 -10.11 7.87 -10.68
C LEU A 75 -9.32 7.10 -11.76
N LEU A 76 -8.13 7.61 -12.12
CA LEU A 76 -7.23 6.94 -13.05
C LEU A 76 -6.77 5.57 -12.51
N PHE A 77 -6.59 5.44 -11.19
CA PHE A 77 -6.25 4.15 -10.55
C PHE A 77 -7.45 3.20 -10.37
N SER A 78 -8.66 3.73 -10.19
CA SER A 78 -9.91 2.95 -10.11
C SER A 78 -10.27 2.29 -11.44
N CYS A 79 -9.84 2.86 -12.56
CA CYS A 79 -9.93 2.22 -13.86
C CYS A 79 -8.95 1.04 -13.93
N LYS A 80 -9.44 -0.14 -14.34
CA LYS A 80 -8.68 -1.39 -14.63
C LYS A 80 -7.45 -1.23 -15.57
N LEU A 81 -7.20 -0.03 -16.08
CA LEU A 81 -6.13 0.35 -17.02
C LEU A 81 -4.74 0.55 -16.38
N VAL A 82 -4.64 0.76 -15.07
CA VAL A 82 -3.34 0.97 -14.37
C VAL A 82 -2.66 -0.36 -13.98
N ARG A 83 -3.07 -1.50 -14.56
CA ARG A 83 -2.38 -2.78 -14.37
C ARG A 83 -1.01 -2.88 -15.06
N LYS A 84 -0.59 -1.85 -15.80
CA LYS A 84 0.56 -1.90 -16.70
C LYS A 84 1.56 -0.75 -16.52
N TYR A 85 1.75 -0.26 -15.29
CA TYR A 85 2.99 0.45 -14.99
C TYR A 85 4.16 -0.55 -14.98
N PRO A 86 5.30 -0.23 -15.61
CA PRO A 86 6.51 -1.03 -15.40
C PRO A 86 6.83 -0.99 -13.92
N ARG A 87 6.67 -2.13 -13.25
CA ARG A 87 7.16 -2.31 -11.88
C ARG A 87 8.66 -2.12 -11.96
N GLU A 88 9.19 -1.06 -11.34
CA GLU A 88 10.62 -1.05 -11.04
C GLU A 88 10.92 -2.36 -10.31
N VAL A 89 11.96 -3.06 -10.77
CA VAL A 89 12.36 -4.36 -10.21
C VAL A 89 13.02 -4.08 -8.86
N VAL A 90 12.19 -3.77 -7.86
CA VAL A 90 12.65 -3.66 -6.49
C VAL A 90 12.89 -5.08 -5.98
N ASN A 91 14.10 -5.35 -5.51
CA ASN A 91 14.45 -6.60 -4.85
C ASN A 91 13.41 -6.91 -3.75
N LYS A 92 12.61 -7.95 -3.97
CA LYS A 92 11.49 -8.38 -3.09
C LYS A 92 11.97 -8.74 -1.69
N TYR A 93 13.19 -9.27 -1.58
CA TYR A 93 13.82 -9.68 -0.33
C TYR A 93 15.03 -8.79 -0.07
N SER A 94 14.77 -7.53 0.22
CA SER A 94 15.75 -6.54 0.68
C SER A 94 15.56 -6.27 2.17
N PHE A 95 16.63 -5.80 2.83
CA PHE A 95 16.59 -5.30 4.19
C PHE A 95 16.70 -3.78 4.17
N ASN A 96 15.74 -3.11 4.78
CA ASN A 96 15.70 -1.66 4.93
C ASN A 96 15.72 -1.30 6.43
N PRO A 97 16.35 -0.18 6.81
CA PRO A 97 16.23 0.36 8.16
C PRO A 97 14.76 0.60 8.57
N TYR A 98 14.51 0.66 9.88
CA TYR A 98 13.19 1.01 10.39
C TYR A 98 12.84 2.46 10.03
N SER A 99 11.61 2.69 9.57
CA SER A 99 11.09 4.03 9.32
C SER A 99 10.02 4.41 10.35
N LYS A 100 10.14 5.63 10.90
CA LYS A 100 9.21 6.17 11.90
C LYS A 100 7.81 6.44 11.35
N ILE A 101 7.62 6.40 10.02
CA ILE A 101 6.31 6.56 9.38
C ILE A 101 5.44 5.30 9.47
N PHE A 102 6.02 4.12 9.75
CA PHE A 102 5.26 2.86 9.75
C PHE A 102 4.02 2.85 10.66
N PRO A 103 4.05 3.39 11.90
CA PRO A 103 2.85 3.50 12.73
C PRO A 103 1.75 4.36 12.07
N GLN A 104 2.11 5.45 11.40
CA GLN A 104 1.16 6.35 10.73
C GLN A 104 0.53 5.67 9.51
N LEU A 105 1.33 4.94 8.72
CA LEU A 105 0.85 4.14 7.60
C LEU A 105 -0.12 3.05 8.06
N PHE A 106 0.21 2.37 9.17
CA PHE A 106 -0.69 1.40 9.79
C PHE A 106 -2.00 2.05 10.22
N VAL A 107 -1.97 3.18 10.94
CA VAL A 107 -3.18 3.87 11.41
C VAL A 107 -4.07 4.26 10.24
N ARG A 108 -3.49 4.84 9.18
CA ARG A 108 -4.24 5.21 7.97
C ARG A 108 -4.94 4.00 7.34
N GLU A 109 -4.24 2.87 7.19
CA GLU A 109 -4.86 1.69 6.59
C GLU A 109 -5.84 1.00 7.54
N LYS A 110 -5.59 1.02 8.85
CA LYS A 110 -6.54 0.56 9.87
C LYS A 110 -7.86 1.29 9.76
N GLU A 111 -7.87 2.62 9.65
CA GLU A 111 -9.13 3.37 9.49
C GLU A 111 -9.83 3.03 8.17
N ARG A 112 -9.09 2.92 7.05
CA ARG A 112 -9.66 2.48 5.77
C ARG A 112 -10.32 1.09 5.84
N ILE A 113 -9.71 0.16 6.57
CA ILE A 113 -10.28 -1.18 6.81
C ILE A 113 -11.51 -1.08 7.72
N LYS A 114 -11.45 -0.30 8.82
CA LYS A 114 -12.57 -0.11 9.75
C LYS A 114 -13.80 0.45 9.07
N ASP A 115 -13.63 1.44 8.18
CA ASP A 115 -14.73 2.04 7.42
C ASP A 115 -15.46 1.01 6.54
N ALA A 116 -14.74 -0.01 6.06
CA ALA A 116 -15.30 -1.04 5.18
C ALA A 116 -15.88 -2.25 5.92
N LEU A 117 -15.28 -2.64 7.06
CA LEU A 117 -15.63 -3.85 7.82
C LEU A 117 -16.54 -3.57 9.03
N GLY A 118 -16.63 -2.31 9.48
CA GLY A 118 -17.32 -1.93 10.71
C GLY A 118 -16.43 -2.00 11.96
N ALA A 119 -16.87 -1.32 13.03
CA ALA A 119 -16.07 -1.05 14.23
C ALA A 119 -15.84 -2.24 15.18
N ALA A 120 -16.55 -3.36 14.99
CA ALA A 120 -16.50 -4.51 15.91
C ALA A 120 -15.21 -5.35 15.79
N ASN A 121 -14.39 -5.11 14.77
CA ASN A 121 -13.24 -5.95 14.47
C ASN A 121 -11.98 -5.44 15.17
N THR A 122 -11.21 -6.37 15.76
CA THR A 122 -9.92 -6.01 16.36
C THR A 122 -8.86 -5.96 15.27
N ILE A 123 -8.24 -4.79 15.07
CA ILE A 123 -7.23 -4.57 14.02
C ILE A 123 -5.93 -4.08 14.66
N GLU A 124 -4.89 -4.89 14.51
CA GLU A 124 -3.60 -4.74 15.18
C GLU A 124 -2.44 -4.62 14.19
N HIS A 125 -1.47 -3.76 14.51
CA HIS A 125 -0.21 -3.67 13.76
C HIS A 125 0.67 -4.83 14.22
N VAL A 126 1.12 -5.66 13.29
CA VAL A 126 1.98 -6.81 13.58
C VAL A 126 3.19 -6.85 12.64
N GLY A 127 4.02 -7.89 12.77
CA GLY A 127 5.24 -8.03 11.98
C GLY A 127 6.33 -7.04 12.39
N SER A 128 7.39 -6.95 11.60
CA SER A 128 8.58 -6.17 11.99
C SER A 128 8.32 -4.67 12.04
N THR A 129 7.44 -4.14 11.19
CA THR A 129 7.15 -2.70 11.14
C THR A 129 6.37 -2.21 12.35
N ALA A 130 5.77 -3.11 13.12
CA ALA A 130 5.13 -2.83 14.41
C ALA A 130 6.12 -2.73 15.58
N VAL A 131 7.36 -3.19 15.43
CA VAL A 131 8.37 -3.15 16.49
C VAL A 131 9.29 -1.95 16.23
N PRO A 132 9.31 -0.94 17.12
CA PRO A 132 10.20 0.21 16.96
C PRO A 132 11.65 -0.20 16.75
N SER A 133 12.35 0.50 15.86
CA SER A 133 13.77 0.28 15.52
C SER A 133 14.08 -1.06 14.82
N LEU A 134 13.08 -1.90 14.52
CA LEU A 134 13.29 -3.18 13.85
C LEU A 134 13.21 -3.07 12.32
N GLY A 135 14.37 -3.02 11.66
CA GLY A 135 14.48 -3.02 10.18
C GLY A 135 13.90 -4.28 9.51
N GLY A 136 13.63 -4.24 8.21
CA GLY A 136 13.06 -5.36 7.47
C GLY A 136 12.65 -4.99 6.04
N LYS A 137 11.67 -5.69 5.48
CA LYS A 137 11.22 -5.45 4.09
C LYS A 137 10.41 -4.16 3.89
N GLY A 138 10.07 -3.44 4.97
CA GLY A 138 9.21 -2.24 4.90
C GLY A 138 7.75 -2.53 4.51
N ILE A 139 7.27 -3.75 4.74
CA ILE A 139 5.88 -4.14 4.49
C ILE A 139 5.08 -3.95 5.77
N ILE A 140 3.90 -3.34 5.66
CA ILE A 140 2.99 -3.19 6.79
C ILE A 140 2.15 -4.46 6.90
N ASP A 141 2.36 -5.23 7.98
CA ASP A 141 1.57 -6.43 8.29
C ASP A 141 0.47 -6.07 9.30
N ILE A 142 -0.77 -6.43 8.99
CA ILE A 142 -1.97 -6.11 9.77
C ILE A 142 -2.64 -7.42 10.18
N ALA A 143 -2.93 -7.61 11.46
CA ALA A 143 -3.77 -8.70 11.93
C ALA A 143 -5.19 -8.19 12.17
N ILE A 144 -6.18 -8.92 11.65
CA ILE A 144 -7.60 -8.63 11.86
C ILE A 144 -8.21 -9.85 12.55
N ALA A 145 -8.74 -9.67 13.75
CA ALA A 145 -9.53 -10.69 14.44
C ALA A 145 -11.03 -10.35 14.34
N VAL A 146 -11.78 -11.35 13.88
CA VAL A 146 -13.24 -11.33 13.72
C VAL A 146 -13.83 -12.59 14.35
N ASN A 147 -15.16 -12.68 14.50
CA ASN A 147 -15.76 -13.96 14.90
C ASN A 147 -15.46 -15.00 13.83
N LYS A 148 -15.19 -16.25 14.24
CA LYS A 148 -14.86 -17.32 13.30
C LYS A 148 -15.93 -17.53 12.21
N ALA A 149 -17.20 -17.33 12.55
CA ALA A 149 -18.31 -17.44 11.60
C ALA A 149 -18.30 -16.33 10.51
N ASP A 150 -17.65 -15.21 10.78
CA ASP A 150 -17.62 -14.04 9.88
C ASP A 150 -16.43 -14.05 8.91
N LEU A 151 -15.54 -15.05 8.97
CA LEU A 151 -14.33 -15.11 8.14
C LEU A 151 -14.63 -14.99 6.64
N ASP A 152 -15.66 -15.68 6.15
CA ASP A 152 -16.02 -15.65 4.73
C ASP A 152 -16.67 -14.32 4.32
N LEU A 153 -17.51 -13.76 5.19
CA LEU A 153 -18.10 -12.43 4.98
C LEU A 153 -17.01 -11.36 4.87
N VAL A 154 -16.08 -11.35 5.83
CA VAL A 154 -14.99 -10.38 5.90
C VAL A 154 -14.01 -10.58 4.75
N THR A 155 -13.79 -11.82 4.31
CA THR A 155 -13.03 -12.11 3.08
C THR A 155 -13.62 -11.42 1.86
N GLN A 156 -14.94 -11.45 1.71
CA GLN A 156 -15.62 -10.75 0.61
C GLN A 156 -15.53 -9.22 0.74
N GLN A 157 -15.61 -8.69 1.96
CA GLN A 157 -15.45 -7.24 2.21
C GLN A 157 -14.02 -6.78 1.88
N LEU A 158 -12.99 -7.48 2.34
CA LEU A 158 -11.59 -7.19 2.02
C LEU A 158 -11.33 -7.27 0.50
N THR A 159 -11.90 -8.28 -0.16
CA THR A 159 -11.79 -8.41 -1.62
C THR A 159 -12.42 -7.21 -2.35
N ARG A 160 -13.62 -6.77 -1.92
CA ARG A 160 -14.27 -5.55 -2.44
C ARG A 160 -13.45 -4.28 -2.18
N LEU A 161 -12.73 -4.25 -1.06
CA LEU A 161 -11.83 -3.17 -0.66
C LEU A 161 -10.50 -3.15 -1.45
N GLY A 162 -10.28 -4.13 -2.33
CA GLY A 162 -9.15 -4.22 -3.25
C GLY A 162 -8.05 -5.19 -2.84
N TYR A 163 -8.22 -5.92 -1.74
CA TYR A 163 -7.25 -6.93 -1.30
C TYR A 163 -7.31 -8.19 -2.16
N GLU A 164 -6.14 -8.72 -2.50
CA GLU A 164 -6.01 -10.00 -3.19
C GLU A 164 -5.86 -11.13 -2.17
N PHE A 165 -6.85 -12.03 -2.12
CA PHE A 165 -6.77 -13.25 -1.32
C PHE A 165 -5.71 -14.22 -1.86
N ARG A 166 -4.93 -14.81 -0.96
CA ARG A 166 -3.78 -15.68 -1.28
C ARG A 166 -3.93 -17.05 -0.59
N PRO A 167 -4.71 -17.98 -1.18
CA PRO A 167 -5.01 -19.26 -0.54
C PRO A 167 -3.75 -20.11 -0.29
N THR A 168 -2.76 -20.09 -1.18
CA THR A 168 -1.49 -20.84 -1.02
C THR A 168 -0.65 -20.39 0.20
N PHE A 169 -0.92 -19.21 0.74
CA PHE A 169 -0.26 -18.68 1.94
C PHE A 169 -1.21 -18.60 3.14
N SER A 170 -2.42 -19.13 3.00
CA SER A 170 -3.42 -19.20 4.06
C SER A 170 -3.34 -20.54 4.78
N THR A 171 -3.80 -20.57 6.02
CA THR A 171 -3.99 -21.78 6.82
C THR A 171 -5.47 -21.92 7.18
N LYS A 172 -5.85 -23.03 7.81
CA LYS A 172 -7.22 -23.22 8.32
C LYS A 172 -7.65 -22.14 9.33
N ASP A 173 -6.70 -21.48 9.98
CA ASP A 173 -6.94 -20.52 11.05
C ASP A 173 -6.55 -19.09 10.67
N ARG A 174 -6.00 -18.87 9.48
CA ARG A 174 -5.55 -17.55 9.02
C ARG A 174 -5.64 -17.40 7.50
N TYR A 175 -6.47 -16.47 7.06
CA TYR A 175 -6.60 -16.09 5.66
C TYR A 175 -5.65 -14.93 5.36
N TYR A 176 -4.84 -15.09 4.31
CA TYR A 176 -3.79 -14.16 3.96
C TYR A 176 -4.15 -13.34 2.72
N PHE A 177 -3.95 -12.03 2.82
CA PHE A 177 -4.26 -11.08 1.75
C PHE A 177 -3.10 -10.13 1.53
N ILE A 178 -3.01 -9.60 0.31
CA ILE A 178 -2.08 -8.52 -0.02
C ILE A 178 -2.79 -7.39 -0.75
N ILE A 179 -2.31 -6.17 -0.60
CA ILE A 179 -2.69 -5.03 -1.43
C ILE A 179 -1.48 -4.13 -1.67
N TYR A 180 -1.52 -3.40 -2.79
CA TYR A 180 -0.58 -2.36 -3.14
C TYR A 180 -1.34 -1.06 -3.21
N LEU A 181 -0.94 -0.07 -2.41
CA LEU A 181 -1.59 1.23 -2.36
C LEU A 181 -0.59 2.33 -2.76
N PRO A 182 -1.05 3.42 -3.39
CA PRO A 182 -0.20 4.56 -3.67
C PRO A 182 0.46 5.10 -2.39
N ASP A 183 1.74 5.43 -2.48
CA ASP A 183 2.53 5.99 -1.40
C ASP A 183 3.31 7.20 -1.95
N PRO A 184 3.22 8.38 -1.31
CA PRO A 184 3.85 9.59 -1.84
C PRO A 184 5.39 9.52 -1.79
N GLU A 185 5.97 8.70 -0.91
CA GLU A 185 7.42 8.60 -0.74
C GLU A 185 8.02 7.46 -1.58
N GLU A 186 7.37 6.29 -1.59
CA GLU A 186 7.86 5.09 -2.30
C GLU A 186 7.11 4.80 -3.61
N GLY A 187 6.17 5.66 -4.01
CA GLY A 187 5.29 5.46 -5.16
C GLY A 187 4.20 4.40 -4.90
N THR A 188 4.56 3.27 -4.30
CA THR A 188 3.63 2.20 -3.93
C THR A 188 4.06 1.48 -2.65
N ARG A 189 3.14 1.40 -1.69
CA ARG A 189 3.29 0.63 -0.45
C ARG A 189 2.62 -0.72 -0.56
N ARG A 190 3.26 -1.76 -0.02
CA ARG A 190 2.65 -3.08 0.15
C ARG A 190 2.11 -3.24 1.57
N TYR A 191 0.89 -3.76 1.67
CA TYR A 191 0.27 -4.19 2.92
C TYR A 191 -0.03 -5.68 2.85
N HIS A 192 0.10 -6.36 3.98
CA HIS A 192 -0.37 -7.71 4.18
C HIS A 192 -1.44 -7.72 5.26
N VAL A 193 -2.52 -8.47 5.02
CA VAL A 193 -3.56 -8.68 6.02
C VAL A 193 -3.61 -10.16 6.38
N HIS A 194 -3.59 -10.42 7.69
CA HIS A 194 -3.76 -11.71 8.32
C HIS A 194 -5.13 -11.71 9.00
N LEU A 195 -6.14 -12.23 8.30
CA LEU A 195 -7.50 -12.35 8.84
C LEU A 195 -7.62 -13.65 9.64
N THR A 196 -8.03 -13.56 10.90
CA THR A 196 -8.12 -14.68 11.84
C THR A 196 -9.21 -14.41 12.89
N TYR A 197 -9.22 -15.16 13.99
CA TYR A 197 -10.14 -15.03 15.11
C TYR A 197 -9.37 -15.08 16.45
N PRO A 198 -9.86 -14.45 17.53
CA PRO A 198 -9.10 -14.21 18.76
C PRO A 198 -8.51 -15.47 19.42
N GLU A 199 -9.22 -16.59 19.39
CA GLU A 199 -8.80 -17.84 20.05
C GLU A 199 -7.77 -18.62 19.24
N SER A 200 -7.52 -18.22 17.98
CA SER A 200 -6.66 -18.96 17.08
C SER A 200 -5.18 -18.89 17.52
N ASN A 201 -4.45 -19.98 17.26
CA ASN A 201 -3.01 -19.99 17.48
C ASN A 201 -2.28 -18.97 16.58
N GLU A 202 -2.83 -18.64 15.41
CA GLU A 202 -2.25 -17.65 14.52
C GLU A 202 -2.36 -16.24 15.09
N TRP A 203 -3.48 -15.88 15.74
CA TRP A 203 -3.62 -14.62 16.47
C TRP A 203 -2.60 -14.52 17.60
N LYS A 204 -2.54 -15.53 18.47
CA LYS A 204 -1.60 -15.57 19.59
C LYS A 204 -0.14 -15.46 19.15
N LYS A 205 0.23 -16.14 18.07
CA LYS A 205 1.59 -16.05 17.48
C LYS A 205 1.88 -14.64 16.97
N LEU A 206 0.98 -14.03 16.19
CA LEU A 206 1.20 -12.71 15.60
C LEU A 206 1.36 -11.63 16.67
N ILE A 207 0.47 -11.61 17.66
CA ILE A 207 0.48 -10.65 18.77
C ILE A 207 1.64 -10.92 19.71
N GLY A 208 1.79 -12.17 20.17
CA GLY A 208 2.85 -12.57 21.09
C GLY A 208 4.25 -12.31 20.55
N PHE A 209 4.49 -12.58 19.25
CA PHE A 209 5.79 -12.32 18.62
C PHE A 209 6.11 -10.82 18.58
N ARG A 210 5.13 -9.98 18.25
CA ARG A 210 5.30 -8.52 18.28
C ARG A 210 5.60 -8.03 19.69
N ASP A 211 4.80 -8.43 20.66
CA ASP A 211 4.89 -7.91 22.03
C ASP A 211 6.16 -8.40 22.74
N TYR A 212 6.58 -9.64 22.48
CA TYR A 212 7.87 -10.16 22.93
C TYR A 212 9.03 -9.33 22.38
N LEU A 213 9.07 -9.06 21.07
CA LEU A 213 10.16 -8.25 20.50
C LEU A 213 10.14 -6.78 20.93
N ARG A 214 8.97 -6.22 21.27
CA ARG A 214 8.88 -4.86 21.82
C ARG A 214 9.45 -4.75 23.23
N THR A 215 9.38 -5.83 24.00
CA THR A 215 9.85 -5.88 25.40
C THR A 215 11.27 -6.45 25.54
N HIS A 216 11.85 -6.99 24.47
CA HIS A 216 13.18 -7.59 24.42
C HIS A 216 14.03 -6.97 23.29
N PRO A 217 14.57 -5.75 23.47
CA PRO A 217 15.32 -5.04 22.43
C PRO A 217 16.53 -5.82 21.88
N GLU A 218 17.18 -6.61 22.72
CA GLU A 218 18.29 -7.49 22.34
C GLU A 218 17.85 -8.58 21.36
N MET A 219 16.66 -9.13 21.55
CA MET A 219 16.06 -10.12 20.64
C MET A 219 15.61 -9.47 19.33
N ALA A 220 15.10 -8.23 19.40
CA ALA A 220 14.78 -7.46 18.19
C ALA A 220 16.05 -7.16 17.37
N HIS A 221 17.16 -6.83 18.03
CA HIS A 221 18.45 -6.61 17.38
C HIS A 221 18.99 -7.90 16.73
N GLU A 222 19.00 -9.03 17.45
CA GLU A 222 19.37 -10.34 16.90
C GLU A 222 18.53 -10.65 15.64
N TYR A 223 17.23 -10.40 15.71
CA TYR A 223 16.34 -10.64 14.56
C TYR A 223 16.63 -9.73 13.37
N ALA A 224 17.05 -8.48 13.61
CA ALA A 224 17.44 -7.55 12.55
C ALA A 224 18.65 -8.09 11.78
N GLU A 225 19.69 -8.55 12.48
CA GLU A 225 20.89 -9.11 11.86
C GLU A 225 20.59 -10.40 11.08
N ILE A 226 19.75 -11.28 11.62
CA ILE A 226 19.29 -12.49 10.91
C ILE A 226 18.59 -12.12 9.60
N LYS A 227 17.71 -11.12 9.61
CA LYS A 227 17.01 -10.67 8.38
C LYS A 227 17.97 -10.06 7.37
N LYS A 228 18.96 -9.31 7.83
CA LYS A 228 19.99 -8.70 6.98
C LYS A 228 20.83 -9.79 6.29
N LYS A 229 21.29 -10.79 7.06
CA LYS A 229 21.99 -11.97 6.53
C LYS A 229 21.11 -12.75 5.55
N ALA A 230 19.85 -13.02 5.93
CA ALA A 230 18.91 -13.74 5.07
C ALA A 230 18.62 -13.01 3.75
N ALA A 231 18.49 -11.67 3.76
CA ALA A 231 18.30 -10.88 2.55
C ALA A 231 19.51 -10.99 1.61
N SER A 232 20.73 -10.99 2.16
CA SER A 232 21.97 -11.15 1.40
C SER A 232 22.10 -12.57 0.82
N GLU A 233 21.88 -13.60 1.62
CA GLU A 233 22.14 -14.99 1.22
C GLU A 233 21.02 -15.61 0.38
N ALA A 234 19.78 -15.13 0.51
CA ALA A 234 18.66 -15.69 -0.21
C ALA A 234 18.71 -15.40 -1.72
N ASN A 235 19.42 -14.35 -2.16
CA ASN A 235 19.51 -13.94 -3.56
C ASN A 235 18.13 -13.92 -4.26
N GLN A 236 17.16 -13.26 -3.63
CA GLN A 236 15.75 -13.18 -4.06
C GLN A 236 14.93 -14.50 -4.02
N ASP A 237 15.49 -15.61 -3.55
CA ASP A 237 14.74 -16.84 -3.27
C ASP A 237 13.91 -16.71 -1.99
N GLY A 238 12.60 -16.71 -2.17
CA GLY A 238 11.65 -16.58 -1.07
C GLY A 238 11.55 -17.77 -0.12
N LYS A 239 11.86 -18.98 -0.58
CA LYS A 239 11.89 -20.18 0.26
C LYS A 239 13.15 -20.13 1.12
N LYS A 240 14.30 -19.86 0.52
CA LYS A 240 15.58 -19.69 1.24
C LYS A 240 15.51 -18.57 2.27
N TYR A 241 14.95 -17.41 1.89
CA TYR A 241 14.76 -16.28 2.80
C TYR A 241 13.89 -16.62 4.03
N ARG A 242 12.89 -17.48 3.85
CA ARG A 242 12.02 -17.92 4.96
C ARG A 242 12.73 -18.92 5.87
N ALA A 243 13.35 -19.95 5.28
CA ALA A 243 14.08 -20.98 6.00
C ALA A 243 15.20 -20.40 6.89
N LEU A 244 15.98 -19.44 6.37
CA LEU A 244 17.06 -18.79 7.12
C LEU A 244 16.60 -18.05 8.39
N LYS A 245 15.30 -17.77 8.52
CA LYS A 245 14.72 -17.07 9.67
C LYS A 245 13.87 -17.99 10.56
N GLU A 246 13.58 -19.20 10.10
CA GLU A 246 12.63 -20.10 10.75
C GLU A 246 13.08 -20.48 12.16
N TYR A 247 14.37 -20.81 12.33
CA TYR A 247 14.94 -21.12 13.65
C TYR A 247 14.70 -20.01 14.69
N PHE A 248 14.74 -18.74 14.27
CA PHE A 248 14.51 -17.62 15.17
C PHE A 248 13.04 -17.51 15.57
N PHE A 249 12.13 -17.76 14.62
CA PHE A 249 10.71 -17.83 14.94
C PHE A 249 10.41 -18.94 15.93
N GLU A 250 11.01 -20.12 15.78
CA GLU A 250 10.87 -21.23 16.73
C GLU A 250 11.43 -20.87 18.11
N LYS A 251 12.65 -20.31 18.17
CA LYS A 251 13.30 -19.83 19.39
C LYS A 251 12.42 -18.86 20.18
N VAL A 252 11.82 -17.88 19.51
CA VAL A 252 10.94 -16.90 20.18
C VAL A 252 9.58 -17.50 20.52
N SER A 253 9.01 -18.34 19.64
CA SER A 253 7.72 -18.99 19.90
C SER A 253 7.77 -19.87 21.16
N ALA A 254 8.88 -20.59 21.37
CA ALA A 254 9.10 -21.36 22.59
C ALA A 254 9.09 -20.49 23.85
N ARG A 255 9.64 -19.26 23.79
CA ARG A 255 9.64 -18.32 24.93
C ARG A 255 8.28 -17.71 25.20
N ILE A 256 7.49 -17.44 24.15
CA ILE A 256 6.12 -16.92 24.30
C ILE A 256 5.22 -17.94 25.02
N ILE A 257 5.35 -19.22 24.69
CA ILE A 257 4.59 -20.30 25.33
C ILE A 257 4.91 -20.42 26.82
N LEU A 258 6.14 -20.10 27.24
CA LEU A 258 6.57 -20.19 28.65
C LEU A 258 6.09 -19.00 29.52
N ILE A 259 5.56 -17.94 28.91
CA ILE A 259 5.13 -16.70 29.59
C ILE A 259 3.59 -16.61 29.69
N GLN A 260 2.87 -17.49 28.98
CA GLN A 260 1.40 -17.59 28.97
C GLN A 260 0.90 -18.69 29.91
#